data_AF-A0A2V5UGL2-F1
#
_entry.id   AF-A0A2V5UGL2-F1
#
_cell.length_a   1.000
_cell.length_b   1.000
_cell.length_c   1.000
_cell.angle_alpha   90.00
_cell.angle_beta   90.00
_cell.angle_gamma   90.00
#
_symmetry.space_group_name_H-M   'P 1'
#
loop_
_entity.id
_entity.type
_entity.pdbx_description
1 polymer ?
#
loop_
_entity_poly.entity_id
_entity_poly.type
_entity_poly.pdbx_seq_one_letter_code
_entity_poly.pdbx_strand_id
1 'polypeptide(L)'
;MIKAIPFLVAFASTAIAQDTPKDEAQVWSLEKAYWEYVKSNDLEKHRALWHEDFVGWPLVSSAPVHKDHITDWITANTSKGIKLQSYSIEQLAIQVTGD
;
A
#
# COMPACT_ATOMS: atom_id res chain seq x y z
N MET A 1 27.71 22.40 47.00
CA MET A 1 28.26 21.89 45.72
C MET A 1 27.64 20.53 45.45
N ILE A 2 26.66 20.43 44.55
CA ILE A 2 25.95 19.18 44.24
C ILE A 2 26.54 18.65 42.93
N LYS A 3 27.18 17.47 42.97
CA LYS A 3 27.68 16.78 41.78
C LYS A 3 26.52 16.08 41.08
N ALA A 4 26.21 16.48 39.85
CA ALA A 4 25.27 15.78 39.00
C ALA A 4 25.92 14.49 38.47
N ILE A 5 25.25 13.35 38.64
CA ILE A 5 25.62 12.06 38.06
C ILE A 5 24.75 11.90 36.80
N PRO A 6 25.31 11.77 35.59
CA PRO A 6 24.51 11.49 34.41
C PRO A 6 24.14 10.00 34.43
N PHE A 7 22.85 9.71 34.63
CA PHE A 7 22.29 8.37 34.45
C PHE A 7 22.00 8.20 32.96
N LEU A 8 22.82 7.42 32.26
CA LEU A 8 22.68 7.15 30.84
C LEU A 8 21.73 5.96 30.68
N VAL A 9 20.47 6.23 30.35
CA VAL A 9 19.48 5.20 30.03
C VAL A 9 19.74 4.73 28.59
N ALA A 10 20.28 3.53 28.45
CA ALA A 10 20.39 2.86 27.17
C ALA A 10 19.02 2.23 26.83
N PHE A 11 18.32 2.79 25.85
CA PHE A 11 17.14 2.17 25.26
C PHE A 11 17.61 1.04 24.35
N ALA A 12 17.54 -0.20 24.82
CA ALA A 12 17.79 -1.36 23.98
C ALA A 12 16.56 -1.56 23.09
N SER A 13 16.63 -1.10 21.84
CA SER A 13 15.65 -1.48 20.82
C SER A 13 15.77 -2.99 20.58
N THR A 14 14.78 -3.75 21.04
CA THR A 14 14.59 -5.13 20.59
C THR A 14 14.25 -5.09 19.10
N ALA A 15 15.24 -5.29 18.25
CA ALA A 15 15.00 -5.58 16.84
C ALA A 15 14.33 -6.96 16.77
N ILE A 16 13.01 -6.99 16.57
CA ILE A 16 12.29 -8.21 16.22
C ILE A 16 12.73 -8.56 14.79
N ALA A 17 13.24 -9.78 14.60
CA ALA A 17 13.71 -10.24 13.31
C ALA A 17 12.51 -10.43 12.37
N GLN A 18 12.32 -9.48 11.44
CA GLN A 18 11.37 -9.58 10.34
C GLN A 18 11.84 -10.61 9.33
N ASP A 19 10.92 -11.37 8.75
CA ASP A 19 11.20 -12.22 7.58
C ASP A 19 11.07 -11.35 6.31
N THR A 20 11.85 -10.26 6.26
CA THR A 20 11.77 -9.18 5.27
C THR A 20 11.60 -9.67 3.82
N PRO A 21 12.33 -10.71 3.34
CA PRO A 21 12.16 -11.21 1.98
C PRO A 21 10.74 -11.75 1.69
N LYS A 22 10.09 -12.35 2.69
CA LYS A 22 8.74 -12.89 2.58
C LYS A 22 7.70 -11.76 2.53
N ASP A 23 7.87 -10.74 3.38
CA ASP A 23 6.98 -9.59 3.43
C ASP A 23 7.06 -8.77 2.13
N GLU A 24 8.28 -8.58 1.61
CA GLU A 24 8.50 -7.93 0.31
C GLU A 24 7.83 -8.70 -0.84
N ALA A 25 7.99 -10.03 -0.88
CA ALA A 25 7.34 -10.85 -1.90
C ALA A 25 5.81 -10.78 -1.82
N GLN A 26 5.26 -10.70 -0.62
CA GLN A 26 3.82 -10.54 -0.41
C GLN A 26 3.32 -9.19 -0.92
N VAL A 27 4.00 -8.09 -0.60
CA VAL A 27 3.65 -6.74 -1.09
C VAL A 27 3.69 -6.71 -2.62
N TRP A 28 4.74 -7.25 -3.24
CA TRP A 28 4.81 -7.31 -4.71
C TRP A 28 3.75 -8.21 -5.35
N SER A 29 3.28 -9.24 -4.66
CA SER A 29 2.15 -10.05 -5.10
C SER A 29 0.85 -9.24 -5.10
N LEU A 30 0.63 -8.42 -4.07
CA LEU A 30 -0.52 -7.52 -3.98
C LEU A 30 -0.49 -6.44 -5.06
N GLU A 31 0.68 -5.87 -5.36
CA GLU A 31 0.86 -4.92 -6.47
C GLU A 31 0.52 -5.54 -7.84
N LYS A 32 0.91 -6.79 -8.07
CA LYS A 32 0.53 -7.51 -9.30
C LYS A 32 -0.98 -7.76 -9.34
N ALA A 33 -1.57 -8.19 -8.22
CA ALA A 33 -3.02 -8.42 -8.12
C ALA A 33 -3.80 -7.14 -8.40
N TYR A 34 -3.34 -5.99 -7.89
CA TYR A 34 -3.92 -4.68 -8.16
C TYR A 34 -4.07 -4.42 -9.66
N TRP A 35 -2.99 -4.53 -10.43
CA TRP A 35 -3.02 -4.28 -11.87
C TRP A 35 -3.76 -5.37 -12.67
N GLU A 36 -3.69 -6.64 -12.26
CA GLU A 36 -4.49 -7.70 -12.87
C GLU A 36 -6.00 -7.46 -12.71
N TYR A 37 -6.45 -7.01 -11.55
CA TYR A 37 -7.87 -6.72 -11.32
C TYR A 37 -8.34 -5.47 -12.06
N VAL A 38 -7.47 -4.47 -12.24
CA VAL A 38 -7.73 -3.34 -13.14
C VAL A 38 -7.90 -3.84 -14.58
N LYS A 39 -6.99 -4.71 -15.05
CA LYS A 39 -7.01 -5.26 -16.41
C LYS A 39 -8.23 -6.11 -16.69
N SER A 40 -8.62 -6.97 -15.76
CA SER A 40 -9.80 -7.83 -15.88
C SER A 40 -11.11 -7.11 -15.56
N ASN A 41 -11.06 -5.86 -15.07
CA ASN A 41 -12.19 -5.08 -14.58
C ASN A 41 -12.94 -5.79 -13.42
N ASP A 42 -12.19 -6.49 -12.55
CA ASP A 42 -12.70 -7.17 -11.37
C ASP A 42 -12.71 -6.21 -10.16
N LEU A 43 -13.75 -5.37 -10.10
CA LEU A 43 -13.85 -4.29 -9.10
C LEU A 43 -13.99 -4.83 -7.67
N GLU A 44 -14.60 -6.00 -7.50
CA GLU A 44 -14.80 -6.62 -6.20
C GLU A 44 -13.45 -7.06 -5.62
N LYS A 45 -12.66 -7.82 -6.38
CA LYS A 45 -11.33 -8.24 -5.93
C LYS A 45 -10.37 -7.06 -5.77
N HIS A 46 -10.45 -6.08 -6.67
CA HIS A 46 -9.67 -4.84 -6.52
C HIS A 46 -9.98 -4.14 -5.18
N ARG A 47 -11.27 -4.01 -4.84
CA ARG A 47 -11.68 -3.40 -3.56
C ARG A 47 -11.24 -4.23 -2.36
N ALA A 48 -11.24 -5.57 -2.48
CA ALA A 48 -10.82 -6.47 -1.41
C ALA A 48 -9.34 -6.35 -1.03
N LEU A 49 -8.49 -5.76 -1.88
CA LEU A 49 -7.08 -5.50 -1.56
C LEU A 49 -6.89 -4.44 -0.46
N TRP A 50 -7.91 -3.61 -0.22
CA TRP A 50 -7.82 -2.46 0.68
C TRP A 50 -8.46 -2.74 2.04
N HIS A 51 -7.85 -2.23 3.10
CA HIS A 51 -8.42 -2.22 4.44
C HIS A 51 -9.72 -1.38 4.49
N GLU A 52 -10.66 -1.71 5.39
CA GLU A 52 -11.94 -0.99 5.50
C GLU A 52 -11.77 0.52 5.72
N ASP A 53 -10.85 0.90 6.59
CA ASP A 53 -10.53 2.31 6.90
C ASP A 53 -9.56 2.96 5.89
N PHE A 54 -9.37 2.35 4.71
CA PHE A 54 -8.45 2.90 3.72
C PHE A 54 -8.91 4.29 3.25
N VAL A 55 -7.92 5.20 3.15
CA VAL A 55 -8.08 6.54 2.58
C VAL A 55 -7.05 6.73 1.47
N GLY A 56 -7.53 6.95 0.25
CA GLY A 56 -6.69 7.20 -0.92
C GLY A 56 -6.96 8.58 -1.51
N TRP A 57 -6.01 9.09 -2.31
CA TRP A 57 -6.21 10.35 -3.05
C TRP A 57 -5.90 10.15 -4.54
N PRO A 58 -6.85 9.58 -5.31
CA PRO A 58 -6.69 9.42 -6.74
C PRO A 58 -6.54 10.79 -7.41
N LEU A 59 -5.70 10.89 -8.46
CA LEU A 59 -5.47 12.12 -9.22
C LEU A 59 -6.77 12.77 -9.72
N VAL A 60 -7.79 11.97 -9.98
CA VAL A 60 -9.10 12.42 -10.48
C VAL A 60 -10.03 12.97 -9.39
N SER A 61 -9.62 12.91 -8.12
CA SER A 61 -10.43 13.31 -6.96
C SER A 61 -9.92 14.62 -6.37
N SER A 62 -10.82 15.57 -6.10
CA SER A 62 -10.49 16.86 -5.48
C SER A 62 -10.20 16.77 -3.97
N ALA A 63 -10.52 15.63 -3.36
CA ALA A 63 -10.33 15.33 -1.95
C ALA A 63 -9.97 13.84 -1.76
N PRO A 64 -9.41 13.46 -0.59
CA PRO A 64 -9.25 12.06 -0.23
C PRO A 64 -10.59 11.32 -0.22
N VAL A 65 -10.56 10.04 -0.57
CA VAL A 65 -11.73 9.17 -0.69
C VAL A 65 -11.53 7.86 0.09
N HIS A 66 -12.63 7.28 0.54
CA HIS A 66 -12.63 6.01 1.26
C HIS A 66 -12.69 4.80 0.32
N LYS A 67 -12.57 3.60 0.90
CA LYS A 67 -12.56 2.29 0.20
C LYS A 67 -13.72 2.07 -0.77
N ASP A 68 -14.89 2.64 -0.53
CA ASP A 68 -16.06 2.55 -1.42
C ASP A 68 -15.88 3.30 -2.76
N HIS A 69 -14.99 4.28 -2.80
CA HIS A 69 -14.74 5.13 -3.98
C HIS A 69 -13.41 4.85 -4.71
N ILE A 70 -12.55 3.99 -4.19
CA ILE A 70 -11.23 3.68 -4.78
C ILE A 70 -11.29 3.05 -6.18
N THR A 71 -12.45 2.53 -6.60
CA THR A 71 -12.68 1.90 -7.92
C THR A 71 -13.26 2.87 -8.95
N ASP A 72 -13.63 4.09 -8.55
CA ASP A 72 -14.41 5.00 -9.39
C ASP A 72 -13.64 5.40 -10.66
N TRP A 73 -12.32 5.52 -10.55
CA TRP A 73 -11.44 5.79 -11.68
C TRP A 73 -11.43 4.64 -12.71
N ILE A 74 -11.57 3.38 -12.27
CA ILE A 74 -11.65 2.22 -13.17
C ILE A 74 -12.97 2.30 -13.94
N THR A 75 -14.08 2.46 -13.22
CA THR A 75 -15.43 2.58 -13.79
C THR A 75 -15.54 3.76 -14.76
N ALA A 76 -14.95 4.91 -14.42
CA ALA A 76 -14.95 6.10 -15.26
C ALA A 76 -14.20 5.91 -16.59
N ASN A 77 -13.20 5.02 -16.63
CA ASN A 77 -12.49 4.65 -17.86
C ASN A 77 -13.23 3.55 -18.63
N THR A 78 -13.66 2.48 -17.96
CA THR A 78 -14.29 1.34 -18.63
C THR A 78 -15.67 1.65 -19.19
N SER A 79 -16.42 2.57 -18.57
CA SER A 79 -17.66 3.12 -19.14
C SER A 79 -17.46 3.87 -20.47
N LYS A 80 -16.25 4.36 -20.75
CA LYS A 80 -15.86 4.98 -22.02
C LYS A 80 -15.28 3.97 -23.02
N GLY A 81 -15.29 2.68 -22.68
CA GLY A 81 -14.64 1.63 -23.46
C GLY A 81 -13.12 1.60 -23.32
N ILE A 82 -12.53 2.40 -22.43
CA ILE A 82 -11.09 2.43 -22.18
C ILE A 82 -10.74 1.32 -21.20
N LYS A 83 -9.86 0.40 -21.60
CA LYS A 83 -9.42 -0.74 -20.79
C LYS A 83 -7.91 -0.90 -20.85
N LEU A 84 -7.31 -1.24 -19.71
CA LEU A 84 -5.89 -1.57 -19.64
C LEU A 84 -5.63 -2.83 -20.49
N GLN A 85 -4.73 -2.72 -21.46
CA GLN A 85 -4.36 -3.84 -22.35
C GLN A 85 -3.15 -4.60 -21.82
N SER A 86 -2.12 -3.87 -21.40
CA SER A 86 -0.87 -4.40 -20.88
C SER A 86 -0.27 -3.43 -19.88
N TYR A 87 0.56 -3.97 -18.99
CA TYR A 87 1.35 -3.20 -18.04
C TYR A 87 2.65 -3.97 -17.75
N SER A 88 3.64 -3.27 -17.21
CA SER A 88 4.87 -3.85 -16.66
C SER A 88 5.11 -3.21 -15.30
N ILE A 89 5.56 -3.99 -14.33
CA ILE A 89 5.92 -3.49 -12.99
C ILE A 89 7.44 -3.57 -12.87
N GLU A 90 8.06 -2.41 -12.66
CA GLU A 90 9.44 -2.32 -12.22
C GLU A 90 9.46 -2.25 -10.69
N GLN A 91 10.07 -3.24 -10.05
CA GLN A 91 10.14 -3.31 -8.59
C GLN A 91 11.25 -2.39 -8.09
N LEU A 92 10.89 -1.25 -7.51
CA LEU A 92 11.85 -0.24 -7.09
C LEU A 92 12.38 -0.49 -5.69
N ALA A 93 11.53 -0.34 -4.67
CA ALA A 93 11.93 -0.50 -3.28
C ALA A 93 10.73 -0.80 -2.40
N ILE A 94 10.98 -1.54 -1.31
CA ILE A 94 10.07 -1.71 -0.20
C ILE A 94 10.81 -1.29 1.07
N GLN A 95 10.13 -0.54 1.93
CA GLN A 95 10.60 -0.25 3.27
C GLN A 95 9.56 -0.78 4.25
N VAL A 96 9.95 -1.76 5.06
CA VAL A 96 9.09 -2.31 6.10
C VAL A 96 9.21 -1.44 7.35
N THR A 97 8.07 -1.06 7.93
CA THR A 97 7.99 -0.27 9.17
C THR A 97 6.94 -0.87 10.09
N GLY A 98 7.26 -1.02 11.38
CA GLY A 98 6.36 -1.63 12.36
C GLY A 98 6.49 -3.15 12.46
N ASP A 99 5.73 -3.74 13.40
CA ASP A 99 5.67 -5.17 13.70
C ASP A 99 4.32 -5.78 13.27
#